data_AF-A0A4R7ZJW7-F1
#
_entry.id   AF-A0A4R7ZJW7-F1
#
_cell.length_a   1.000
_cell.length_b   1.000
_cell.length_c   1.000
_cell.angle_alpha   90.00
_cell.angle_beta   90.00
_cell.angle_gamma   90.00
#
_symmetry.space_group_name_H-M   'P 1'
#
loop_
_entity.id
_entity.type
_entity.pdbx_description
1 polymer ?
#
loop_
_entity_poly.entity_id
_entity_poly.type
_entity_poly.pdbx_seq_one_letter_code
_entity_poly.pdbx_strand_id
1 'polypeptide(L)' 'MEHPIGTTAGTVRSAERQARADWLITELGRLAADAEDPREQARFRRTADSLVRLAIAFRS' A
#
# COMPACT_ATOMS: atom_id res chain seq x y z
N MET A 1 14.41 33.46 12.22
CA MET A 1 13.65 32.37 12.87
C MET A 1 13.43 31.34 11.78
N GLU A 2 14.38 30.41 11.66
CA GLU A 2 14.37 29.38 10.61
C GLU A 2 13.36 28.30 11.03
N HIS A 3 12.28 28.12 10.27
CA HIS A 3 11.25 27.12 10.55
C HIS A 3 11.67 25.74 9.98
N PRO A 4 11.92 24.70 10.81
CA PRO A 4 12.21 23.36 10.33
C PRO A 4 10.89 22.60 10.04
N ILE A 5 10.04 23.12 9.15
CA ILE A 5 8.76 22.47 8.82
C ILE A 5 8.85 21.50 7.64
N GLY A 6 9.95 21.54 6.87
CA GLY A 6 10.12 20.73 5.65
C GLY A 6 10.28 19.23 5.91
N THR A 7 11.04 18.85 6.94
CA THR A 7 11.37 17.44 7.24
C THR A 7 10.17 16.66 7.80
N THR A 8 9.37 17.30 8.66
CA THR A 8 8.22 16.68 9.31
C THR A 8 7.09 16.40 8.32
N ALA A 9 6.80 17.34 7.41
CA ALA A 9 5.75 17.19 6.40
C ALA A 9 6.07 16.05 5.39
N GLY A 10 7.33 15.91 4.98
CA GLY A 10 7.76 14.82 4.10
C GLY A 10 7.60 13.43 4.74
N THR A 11 7.94 13.32 6.02
CA THR A 11 7.83 12.08 6.79
C THR A 11 6.37 11.66 7.01
N VAL A 12 5.50 12.62 7.37
CA VAL A 12 4.05 12.37 7.55
C VAL A 12 3.41 11.89 6.23
N ARG A 13 3.75 12.52 5.10
CA ARG A 13 3.21 12.12 3.79
C ARG A 13 3.71 10.73 3.35
N SER A 14 4.93 10.35 3.73
CA SER A 14 5.45 9.00 3.47
C SER A 14 4.72 7.95 4.32
N ALA A 15 4.55 8.23 5.62
CA ALA A 15 3.82 7.36 6.54
C ALA A 15 2.35 7.18 6.13
N GLU A 16 1.68 8.24 5.70
CA GLU A 16 0.29 8.17 5.23
C GLU A 16 0.15 7.34 3.95
N ARG A 17 1.10 7.46 3.01
CA ARG A 17 1.12 6.62 1.81
C ARG A 17 1.36 5.16 2.15
N GLN A 18 2.25 4.88 3.09
CA GLN A 18 2.49 3.53 3.57
C GLN A 18 1.23 2.94 4.22
N ALA A 19 0.57 3.69 5.11
CA ALA A 19 -0.65 3.24 5.76
C ALA A 19 -1.79 2.97 4.75
N ARG A 20 -1.92 3.80 3.72
CA ARG A 20 -2.89 3.57 2.63
C ARG A 20 -2.55 2.31 1.82
N ALA A 21 -1.28 2.08 1.52
CA ALA A 21 -0.84 0.89 0.79
C ALA A 21 -1.12 -0.37 1.62
N ASP A 22 -0.77 -0.36 2.92
CA ASP A 22 -0.98 -1.49 3.83
C ASP A 22 -2.47 -1.83 3.98
N TRP A 23 -3.32 -0.80 4.11
CA TRP A 23 -4.78 -0.99 4.11
C TRP A 23 -5.28 -1.63 2.80
N LEU A 24 -4.84 -1.12 1.64
CA LEU A 24 -5.29 -1.63 0.34
C LEU A 24 -4.82 -3.07 0.09
N ILE A 25 -3.60 -3.42 0.49
CA ILE A 25 -3.07 -4.79 0.40
C ILE A 25 -3.92 -5.75 1.24
N THR A 26 -4.29 -5.32 2.45
CA THR A 26 -5.16 -6.10 3.34
C THR A 26 -6.53 -6.33 2.72
N GLU A 27 -7.14 -5.28 2.15
CA GLU A 27 -8.46 -5.35 1.53
C GLU A 27 -8.46 -6.25 0.29
N LEU A 28 -7.43 -6.17 -0.56
CA LEU A 28 -7.28 -7.08 -1.70
C LEU A 28 -7.11 -8.54 -1.27
N GLY A 29 -6.44 -8.78 -0.14
CA GLY A 29 -6.36 -10.12 0.45
C GLY A 29 -7.73 -10.64 0.89
N ARG A 30 -8.56 -9.79 1.48
CA ARG A 30 -9.94 -10.11 1.86
C ARG A 30 -10.80 -10.42 0.63
N LEU A 31 -10.78 -9.56 -0.38
CA LEU A 31 -11.50 -9.76 -1.64
C LEU A 31 -11.07 -11.05 -2.35
N ALA A 32 -9.78 -11.40 -2.30
CA ALA A 32 -9.29 -12.65 -2.84
C ALA A 32 -9.80 -13.89 -2.07
N ALA A 33 -10.01 -13.77 -0.76
CA ALA A 33 -10.54 -14.85 0.07
C ALA A 33 -12.05 -15.05 -0.15
N ASP A 34 -12.80 -13.96 -0.37
CA ASP A 34 -14.25 -13.98 -0.61
C ASP A 34 -14.61 -14.24 -2.09
N ALA A 35 -13.67 -14.11 -3.02
CA ALA A 35 -13.92 -14.33 -4.44
C ALA A 35 -14.20 -15.81 -4.77
N GLU A 36 -15.37 -16.05 -5.37
CA GLU A 36 -15.78 -17.38 -5.85
C GLU A 36 -15.11 -17.75 -7.19
N ASP A 37 -14.85 -16.77 -8.07
CA ASP A 37 -14.14 -17.00 -9.33
C ASP A 37 -12.63 -17.13 -9.07
N PRO A 38 -12.00 -18.28 -9.41
CA PRO A 38 -10.55 -18.46 -9.28
C PRO A 38 -9.74 -17.42 -10.07
N ARG A 39 -10.29 -16.87 -11.16
CA ARG A 39 -9.64 -15.81 -11.95
C ARG A 39 -9.63 -14.48 -11.20
N GLU A 40 -10.73 -14.14 -10.53
CA GLU A 40 -10.81 -12.93 -9.71
C GLU A 40 -9.90 -13.04 -8.49
N GLN A 41 -9.91 -14.20 -7.82
CA GLN A 41 -8.98 -14.48 -6.72
C GLN A 41 -7.51 -14.29 -7.16
N ALA A 42 -7.12 -14.86 -8.32
CA ALA A 42 -5.77 -14.71 -8.84
C ALA A 42 -5.44 -13.25 -9.19
N ARG A 43 -6.40 -12.50 -9.75
CA ARG A 43 -6.25 -11.08 -10.06
C ARG A 43 -6.00 -10.26 -8.80
N PHE A 44 -6.82 -10.40 -7.76
CA PHE A 44 -6.66 -9.68 -6.50
C PHE A 44 -5.32 -9.97 -5.83
N ARG A 45 -4.91 -11.25 -5.77
CA ARG A 45 -3.59 -11.65 -5.23
C ARG A 45 -2.44 -11.01 -6.01
N ARG A 46 -2.49 -11.02 -7.34
CA ARG A 46 -1.46 -10.42 -8.19
C ARG A 46 -1.38 -8.90 -8.02
N THR A 47 -2.53 -8.25 -7.88
CA THR A 47 -2.59 -6.81 -7.61
C THR A 47 -1.99 -6.49 -6.24
N ALA A 48 -2.32 -7.27 -5.21
CA ALA A 48 -1.73 -7.12 -3.87
C ALA A 48 -0.19 -7.28 -3.89
N ASP A 49 0.33 -8.30 -4.57
CA ASP A 49 1.78 -8.52 -4.70
C ASP A 49 2.48 -7.34 -5.42
N SER A 50 1.85 -6.82 -6.47
CA SER A 50 2.38 -5.66 -7.21
C SER A 50 2.47 -4.42 -6.32
N LEU A 51 1.46 -4.19 -5.46
CA LEU A 51 1.44 -3.08 -4.50
C LEU A 51 2.49 -3.24 -3.39
N VAL A 52 2.70 -4.46 -2.89
CA VAL A 52 3.78 -4.76 -1.93
C VAL A 52 5.14 -4.40 -2.54
N ARG A 53 5.41 -4.86 -3.76
CA ARG A 53 6.67 -4.54 -4.46
C ARG A 53 6.85 -3.03 -4.65
N LEU A 54 5.78 -2.33 -5.03
CA LEU A 54 5.81 -0.88 -5.20
C LEU A 54 6.08 -0.15 -3.88
N ALA A 55 5.41 -0.55 -2.80
CA ALA A 55 5.60 0.05 -1.47
C ALA A 55 7.03 -0.19 -0.95
N ILE A 56 7.61 -1.37 -1.20
CA ILE A 56 9.01 -1.66 -0.89
C ILE A 56 9.94 -0.74 -1.68
N ALA A 57 9.72 -0.57 -2.98
CA ALA A 57 10.56 0.28 -3.84
C ALA A 57 10.55 1.75 -3.40
N PHE A 58 9.45 2.26 -2.85
CA PHE A 58 9.33 3.62 -2.33
C PHE A 58 9.84 3.80 -0.89
N ARG A 59 10.17 2.72 -0.19
CA ARG A 59 10.70 2.75 1.18
C ARG A 59 12.23 2.92 1.22
N SER A 60 12.92 2.45 0.19
CA SER A 60 14.37 2.64 -0.06
C SER A 60 14.70 4.04 -0.53
#